data_AF-A0A955DRU2-F1
#
_entry.id   AF-A0A955DRU2-F1
#
_cell.length_a   1.000
_cell.length_b   1.000
_cell.length_c   1.000
_cell.angle_alpha   90.00
_cell.angle_beta   90.00
_cell.angle_gamma   90.00
#
_symmetry.space_group_name_H-M   'P 1'
#
loop_
_entity.id
_entity.type
_entity.pdbx_description
1 polymer ?
#
loop_
_entity_poly.entity_id
_entity_poly.type
_entity_poly.pdbx_seq_one_letter_code
_entity_poly.pdbx_strand_id
1 'polypeptide(L)'
;MVVPNHVLTDAAPEFEDRSESDVLYVGQLTQRKRVDVLIDAVVTLSEGLGRTITLTVIGEGPLIERLQQQAHDVGASVRWVPPQPHGIVLDHMKRCTVYAHASEFEGHPRAVIEAMSMGAPVIVADSPGLQNVVEHGVTGLRTDVSAEAFCHVLGGLFFDSEWRQQLGREASSRVRQRFGLASVLVQELEVHRRAVDLIGMSGRRLRAPVCLSMAQAEGDAPSWMAALHAHASSLPPDDRRAFYSAMAQSMLQHAA
;
A
#
# COMPACT_ATOMS: atom_id res chain seq x y z
N MET A 1 15.25 -1.66 14.83
CA MET A 1 14.28 -0.61 14.50
C MET A 1 13.63 -1.02 13.19
N VAL A 2 12.30 -1.06 13.13
CA VAL A 2 11.56 -1.39 11.90
C VAL A 2 11.15 -0.05 11.28
N VAL A 3 11.50 0.18 10.01
CA VAL A 3 11.06 1.36 9.26
C VAL A 3 9.75 1.00 8.56
N PRO A 4 8.65 1.73 8.82
CA PRO A 4 7.36 1.44 8.19
C PRO A 4 7.35 1.83 6.70
N ASN A 5 6.34 1.34 5.96
CA ASN A 5 6.09 1.83 4.60
C ASN A 5 5.57 3.27 4.68
N HIS A 6 5.85 4.07 3.65
CA HIS A 6 5.41 5.45 3.57
C HIS A 6 4.38 5.67 2.47
N VAL A 7 3.62 6.75 2.59
CA VAL A 7 2.81 7.33 1.51
C VAL A 7 3.45 8.62 1.01
N LEU A 8 3.32 8.88 -0.29
CA LEU A 8 3.91 10.06 -0.94
C LEU A 8 3.09 11.34 -0.74
N THR A 9 1.90 11.23 -0.16
CA THR A 9 0.95 12.33 -0.01
C THR A 9 1.08 13.01 1.34
N ASP A 10 1.91 14.05 1.39
CA ASP A 10 2.05 14.91 2.57
C ASP A 10 0.88 15.91 2.70
N ALA A 11 0.17 16.20 1.60
CA ALA A 11 -1.01 17.06 1.59
C ALA A 11 -2.30 16.28 1.91
N ALA A 12 -3.25 16.97 2.56
CA ALA A 12 -4.59 16.43 2.77
C ALA A 12 -5.31 16.23 1.42
N PRO A 13 -6.01 15.11 1.20
CA PRO A 13 -6.82 14.96 0.02
C PRO A 13 -7.98 15.96 0.06
N GLU A 14 -8.34 16.48 -1.11
CA GLU A 14 -9.63 17.14 -1.27
C GLU A 14 -10.73 16.09 -1.10
N PHE A 15 -11.63 16.29 -0.15
CA PHE A 15 -12.74 15.39 0.09
C PHE A 15 -13.80 15.64 -1.00
N GLU A 16 -13.70 14.89 -2.10
CA GLU A 16 -14.69 14.90 -3.19
C GLU A 16 -15.97 14.14 -2.80
N ASP A 17 -17.04 14.33 -3.58
CA ASP A 17 -18.24 13.52 -3.50
C ASP A 17 -17.88 12.04 -3.71
N ARG A 18 -18.07 11.26 -2.64
CA ARG A 18 -17.86 9.80 -2.65
C ARG A 18 -19.05 9.13 -3.31
N SER A 19 -18.81 7.95 -3.89
CA SER A 19 -19.89 7.02 -4.23
C SER A 19 -20.76 6.77 -3.01
N GLU A 20 -22.07 6.56 -3.22
CA GLU A 20 -23.00 6.23 -2.14
C GLU A 20 -23.16 4.72 -1.90
N SER A 21 -22.62 3.88 -2.80
CA SER A 21 -22.89 2.44 -2.86
C SER A 21 -21.67 1.58 -3.23
N ASP A 22 -20.44 2.07 -3.06
CA ASP A 22 -19.22 1.36 -3.48
C ASP A 22 -18.36 0.95 -2.28
N VAL A 23 -18.21 -0.37 -2.09
CA VAL A 23 -17.22 -0.97 -1.20
C VAL A 23 -16.01 -1.34 -2.04
N LEU A 24 -14.84 -0.83 -1.68
CA LEU A 24 -13.61 -1.08 -2.44
C LEU A 24 -12.71 -2.07 -1.72
N TYR A 25 -12.21 -3.07 -2.45
CA TYR A 25 -11.06 -3.89 -2.07
C TYR A 25 -9.94 -3.73 -3.11
N VAL A 26 -8.70 -3.64 -2.62
CA VAL A 26 -7.50 -3.60 -3.47
C VAL A 26 -6.47 -4.58 -2.93
N GLY A 27 -6.01 -5.49 -3.80
CA GLY A 27 -4.92 -6.41 -3.47
C GLY A 27 -5.01 -7.74 -4.20
N GLN A 28 -4.05 -8.63 -3.93
CA GLN A 28 -4.03 -9.97 -4.52
C GLN A 28 -5.26 -10.80 -4.10
N LEU A 29 -5.71 -11.69 -4.97
CA LEU A 29 -6.87 -12.56 -4.74
C LEU A 29 -6.39 -13.95 -4.30
N THR A 30 -6.04 -14.04 -3.01
CA THR A 30 -5.51 -15.26 -2.36
C THR A 30 -6.36 -15.62 -1.15
N GLN A 31 -6.24 -16.85 -0.65
CA GLN A 31 -7.08 -17.35 0.44
C GLN A 31 -7.00 -16.48 1.69
N ARG A 32 -5.79 -16.08 2.11
CA ARG A 32 -5.58 -15.22 3.31
C ARG A 32 -6.24 -13.84 3.23
N LYS A 33 -6.63 -13.38 2.04
CA LYS A 33 -7.21 -12.06 1.81
C LYS A 33 -8.72 -12.03 2.05
N ARG A 34 -9.33 -13.22 2.06
CA ARG A 34 -10.72 -13.47 2.41
C ARG A 34 -11.71 -12.57 1.67
N VAL A 35 -11.50 -12.38 0.36
CA VAL A 35 -12.44 -11.61 -0.48
C VAL A 35 -13.80 -12.30 -0.56
N ASP A 36 -13.85 -13.62 -0.37
CA ASP A 36 -15.09 -14.41 -0.15
C ASP A 36 -15.97 -13.80 0.95
N VAL A 37 -15.38 -13.39 2.07
CA VAL A 37 -16.12 -12.78 3.19
C VAL A 37 -16.74 -11.44 2.79
N LEU A 38 -16.02 -10.65 1.99
CA LEU A 38 -16.52 -9.35 1.52
C LEU A 38 -17.67 -9.52 0.52
N ILE A 39 -17.61 -10.53 -0.35
CA ILE A 39 -18.67 -10.86 -1.30
C ILE A 39 -19.97 -11.18 -0.55
N ASP A 40 -19.90 -12.08 0.43
CA ASP A 40 -21.07 -12.48 1.20
C ASP A 40 -21.63 -11.32 2.03
N ALA A 41 -20.74 -10.50 2.62
CA ALA A 41 -21.13 -9.33 3.40
C ALA A 41 -21.90 -8.28 2.58
N VAL A 42 -21.49 -8.00 1.34
CA VAL A 42 -22.18 -6.99 0.51
C VAL A 42 -23.55 -7.47 0.01
N VAL A 43 -23.76 -8.77 -0.13
CA VAL A 43 -25.08 -9.35 -0.45
C VAL A 43 -26.05 -9.08 0.69
N THR A 44 -25.70 -9.52 1.89
CA THR A 44 -26.55 -9.33 3.08
C THR A 44 -26.79 -7.85 3.37
N LEU A 45 -25.78 -7.01 3.17
CA LEU A 45 -25.92 -5.56 3.29
C LEU A 45 -26.90 -4.98 2.26
N SER A 46 -26.81 -5.41 1.01
CA SER A 46 -27.70 -4.93 -0.06
C SER A 46 -29.16 -5.29 0.22
N GLU A 47 -29.40 -6.53 0.68
CA GLU A 47 -30.72 -7.00 1.10
C GLU A 47 -31.25 -6.20 2.29
N GLY A 48 -30.43 -6.02 3.34
CA GLY A 48 -30.81 -5.30 4.54
C GLY A 48 -31.09 -3.80 4.30
N LEU A 49 -30.41 -3.18 3.35
CA LEU A 49 -30.63 -1.78 2.97
C LEU A 49 -31.71 -1.60 1.90
N GLY A 50 -32.18 -2.68 1.26
CA GLY A 50 -33.12 -2.60 0.13
C GLY A 50 -32.56 -1.88 -1.10
N ARG A 51 -31.22 -1.81 -1.24
CA ARG A 51 -30.55 -1.19 -2.39
C ARG A 51 -29.26 -1.93 -2.73
N THR A 52 -28.90 -1.96 -4.00
CA THR A 52 -27.68 -2.62 -4.46
C THR A 52 -26.42 -1.89 -3.99
N ILE A 53 -25.57 -2.61 -3.26
CA ILE A 53 -24.19 -2.20 -2.93
C ILE A 53 -23.23 -2.96 -3.84
N THR A 54 -22.34 -2.25 -4.50
CA THR A 54 -21.33 -2.86 -5.38
C THR A 54 -20.02 -3.04 -4.63
N LEU A 55 -19.44 -4.24 -4.71
CA LEU A 55 -18.07 -4.50 -4.31
C LEU A 55 -17.15 -4.30 -5.53
N THR A 56 -16.35 -3.24 -5.54
CA THR A 56 -15.28 -3.07 -6.54
C THR A 56 -14.03 -3.79 -6.05
N VAL A 57 -13.54 -4.74 -6.85
CA VAL A 57 -12.33 -5.52 -6.57
C VAL A 57 -11.26 -5.16 -7.59
N ILE A 58 -10.19 -4.49 -7.14
CA ILE A 58 -9.01 -4.19 -7.96
C ILE A 58 -7.89 -5.15 -7.61
N GLY A 59 -7.53 -6.03 -8.54
CA GLY A 59 -6.41 -6.94 -8.37
C GLY A 59 -6.55 -8.22 -9.18
N GLU A 60 -5.61 -9.12 -8.95
CA GLU A 60 -5.53 -10.42 -9.60
C GLU A 60 -5.06 -11.49 -8.60
N GLY A 61 -5.24 -12.75 -8.95
CA GLY A 61 -4.71 -13.84 -8.15
C GLY A 61 -5.34 -15.18 -8.49
N PRO A 62 -4.81 -16.26 -7.90
CA PRO A 62 -5.22 -17.63 -8.23
C PRO A 62 -6.68 -17.94 -7.90
N LEU A 63 -7.35 -17.12 -7.07
CA LEU A 63 -8.75 -17.34 -6.69
C LEU A 63 -9.77 -16.56 -7.53
N ILE A 64 -9.36 -15.79 -8.55
CA ILE A 64 -10.28 -14.91 -9.30
C ILE A 64 -11.50 -15.68 -9.84
N GLU A 65 -11.30 -16.81 -10.51
CA GLU A 65 -12.38 -17.60 -11.11
C GLU A 65 -13.34 -18.13 -10.04
N ARG A 66 -12.80 -18.67 -8.94
CA ARG A 66 -13.60 -19.15 -7.80
C ARG A 66 -14.42 -18.03 -7.18
N LEU A 67 -13.83 -16.85 -6.99
CA LEU A 67 -14.52 -15.71 -6.38
C LEU A 67 -15.59 -15.13 -7.31
N GLN A 68 -15.34 -15.12 -8.62
CA GLN A 68 -16.34 -14.76 -9.63
C GLN A 68 -17.51 -15.73 -9.62
N GLN A 69 -17.24 -17.04 -9.54
CA GLN A 69 -18.28 -18.05 -9.43
C GLN A 69 -19.10 -17.89 -8.14
N GLN A 70 -18.44 -17.69 -6.99
CA GLN A 70 -19.13 -17.41 -5.74
C GLN A 70 -20.04 -16.18 -5.87
N ALA A 71 -19.51 -15.06 -6.38
CA ALA A 71 -20.28 -13.84 -6.57
C ALA A 71 -21.51 -14.05 -7.46
N HIS A 72 -21.38 -14.85 -8.52
CA HIS A 72 -22.51 -15.24 -9.35
C HIS A 72 -23.54 -16.08 -8.58
N ASP A 73 -23.09 -17.09 -7.84
CA ASP A 73 -23.96 -18.04 -7.13
C ASP A 73 -24.78 -17.37 -6.01
N VAL A 74 -24.20 -16.39 -5.33
CA VAL A 74 -24.88 -15.61 -4.29
C VAL A 74 -25.56 -14.35 -4.81
N GLY A 75 -25.49 -14.06 -6.11
CA GLY A 75 -26.10 -12.87 -6.72
C GLY A 75 -25.46 -11.54 -6.30
N ALA A 76 -24.18 -11.54 -5.91
CA ALA A 76 -23.47 -10.33 -5.51
C ALA A 76 -23.20 -9.38 -6.68
N SER A 77 -23.41 -8.08 -6.45
CA SER A 77 -22.96 -7.04 -7.39
C SER A 77 -21.46 -6.80 -7.19
N VAL A 78 -20.63 -7.43 -8.03
CA VAL A 78 -19.17 -7.28 -7.96
C VAL A 78 -18.63 -6.71 -9.28
N ARG A 79 -17.83 -5.65 -9.16
CA ARG A 79 -17.06 -5.08 -10.28
C ARG A 79 -15.62 -5.56 -10.19
N TRP A 80 -15.24 -6.42 -11.13
CA TRP A 80 -13.86 -6.93 -11.25
C TRP A 80 -13.02 -5.98 -12.10
N VAL A 81 -11.92 -5.48 -11.54
CA VAL A 81 -11.00 -4.55 -12.20
C VAL A 81 -9.59 -5.18 -12.17
N PRO A 82 -8.91 -5.34 -13.32
CA PRO A 82 -7.55 -5.84 -13.33
C PRO A 82 -6.60 -4.85 -12.64
N PRO A 83 -5.37 -5.27 -12.28
CA PRO A 83 -4.38 -4.36 -11.70
C PRO A 83 -4.26 -3.04 -12.48
N GLN A 84 -4.23 -1.93 -11.76
CA GLN A 84 -4.22 -0.58 -12.33
C GLN A 84 -2.93 0.17 -11.96
N PRO A 85 -2.56 1.21 -12.73
CA PRO A 85 -1.54 2.16 -12.31
C PRO A 85 -1.85 2.76 -10.93
N HIS A 86 -0.81 3.01 -10.13
CA HIS A 86 -0.96 3.43 -8.74
C HIS A 86 -1.86 4.66 -8.54
N GLY A 87 -1.74 5.69 -9.38
CA GLY A 87 -2.59 6.88 -9.30
C GLY A 87 -4.09 6.58 -9.46
N ILE A 88 -4.44 5.66 -10.37
CA ILE A 88 -5.83 5.24 -10.59
C ILE A 88 -6.36 4.49 -9.37
N VAL A 89 -5.54 3.66 -8.73
CA VAL A 89 -5.90 2.98 -7.48
C VAL A 89 -6.20 3.98 -6.36
N LEU A 90 -5.36 5.02 -6.23
CA LEU A 90 -5.58 6.09 -5.24
C LEU A 90 -6.88 6.86 -5.53
N ASP A 91 -7.20 7.12 -6.80
CA ASP A 91 -8.47 7.77 -7.17
C ASP A 91 -9.68 6.93 -6.78
N HIS A 92 -9.61 5.60 -6.95
CA HIS A 92 -10.65 4.69 -6.45
C HIS A 92 -10.78 4.77 -4.92
N MET A 93 -9.68 4.76 -4.19
CA MET A 93 -9.69 4.89 -2.72
C MET A 93 -10.26 6.25 -2.27
N LYS A 94 -9.95 7.32 -3.00
CA LYS A 94 -10.48 8.66 -2.73
C LYS A 94 -12.00 8.72 -2.89
N ARG A 95 -12.54 8.03 -3.91
CA ARG A 95 -13.96 8.09 -4.29
C ARG A 95 -14.85 7.01 -3.70
N CYS A 96 -14.30 5.92 -3.16
CA CYS A 96 -15.12 4.84 -2.62
C CYS A 96 -15.94 5.29 -1.39
N THR A 97 -17.05 4.60 -1.13
CA THR A 97 -17.84 4.83 0.09
C THR A 97 -17.07 4.33 1.30
N VAL A 98 -16.57 3.09 1.22
CA VAL A 98 -15.79 2.42 2.26
C VAL A 98 -14.72 1.55 1.60
N TYR A 99 -13.51 1.54 2.15
CA TYR A 99 -12.48 0.57 1.79
C TYR A 99 -12.51 -0.60 2.79
N ALA A 100 -12.61 -1.83 2.30
CA ALA A 100 -12.72 -3.03 3.13
C ALA A 100 -11.51 -3.97 2.93
N HIS A 101 -10.94 -4.47 4.03
CA HIS A 101 -9.76 -5.35 4.01
C HIS A 101 -9.91 -6.53 4.98
N ALA A 102 -10.44 -7.64 4.50
CA ALA A 102 -10.71 -8.84 5.31
C ALA A 102 -9.50 -9.76 5.54
N SER A 103 -8.26 -9.27 5.34
CA SER A 103 -7.10 -10.16 5.40
C SER A 103 -6.77 -10.64 6.82
N GLU A 104 -6.65 -11.97 6.96
CA GLU A 104 -6.33 -12.65 8.22
C GLU A 104 -4.91 -12.37 8.72
N PHE A 105 -3.99 -12.04 7.81
CA PHE A 105 -2.60 -11.77 8.15
C PHE A 105 -2.01 -10.69 7.26
N GLU A 106 -1.48 -9.65 7.92
CA GLU A 106 -0.74 -8.56 7.31
C GLU A 106 0.55 -8.30 8.07
N GLY A 107 1.62 -7.97 7.34
CA GLY A 107 2.87 -7.48 7.95
C GLY A 107 2.76 -5.97 8.16
N HIS A 108 2.72 -5.22 7.06
CA HIS A 108 2.50 -3.79 7.08
C HIS A 108 1.66 -3.37 5.85
N PRO A 109 0.34 -3.21 6.03
CA PRO A 109 -0.64 -3.22 4.94
C PRO A 109 -0.63 -1.92 4.13
N ARG A 110 0.18 -1.86 3.05
CA ARG A 110 0.31 -0.67 2.20
C ARG A 110 -1.02 -0.15 1.67
N ALA A 111 -1.87 -1.04 1.14
CA ALA A 111 -3.15 -0.64 0.57
C ALA A 111 -4.11 -0.02 1.61
N VAL A 112 -4.04 -0.45 2.87
CA VAL A 112 -4.82 0.16 3.96
C VAL A 112 -4.27 1.54 4.31
N ILE A 113 -2.95 1.68 4.41
CA ILE A 113 -2.27 2.97 4.66
C ILE A 113 -2.58 3.96 3.53
N GLU A 114 -2.54 3.52 2.28
CA GLU A 114 -2.90 4.31 1.10
C GLU A 114 -4.39 4.72 1.12
N ALA A 115 -5.30 3.80 1.43
CA ALA A 115 -6.72 4.11 1.54
C ALA A 115 -6.99 5.17 2.63
N MET A 116 -6.39 4.99 3.81
CA MET A 116 -6.47 5.95 4.90
C MET A 116 -5.88 7.30 4.51
N SER A 117 -4.74 7.34 3.80
CA SER A 117 -4.12 8.60 3.38
C SER A 117 -5.03 9.38 2.41
N MET A 118 -5.77 8.67 1.55
CA MET A 118 -6.82 9.21 0.68
C MET A 118 -8.12 9.57 1.42
N GLY A 119 -8.13 9.43 2.75
CA GLY A 119 -9.25 9.73 3.62
C GLY A 119 -10.41 8.76 3.48
N ALA A 120 -10.19 7.58 2.88
CA ALA A 120 -11.19 6.54 2.80
C ALA A 120 -11.56 6.06 4.21
N PRO A 121 -12.86 5.93 4.53
CA PRO A 121 -13.29 5.20 5.71
C PRO A 121 -12.87 3.73 5.52
N VAL A 122 -12.12 3.18 6.48
CA VAL A 122 -11.59 1.81 6.38
C VAL A 122 -12.27 0.86 7.37
N ILE A 123 -12.62 -0.33 6.88
CA ILE A 123 -12.96 -1.49 7.71
C ILE A 123 -11.91 -2.56 7.44
N VAL A 124 -11.33 -3.10 8.50
CA VAL A 124 -10.28 -4.11 8.39
C VAL A 124 -10.54 -5.28 9.32
N ALA A 125 -10.00 -6.45 8.97
CA ALA A 125 -9.95 -7.58 9.87
C ALA A 125 -9.18 -7.23 11.16
N ASP A 126 -9.62 -7.76 12.29
CA ASP A 126 -8.87 -7.63 13.54
C ASP A 126 -7.69 -8.60 13.59
N SER A 127 -6.59 -8.24 12.91
CA SER A 127 -5.34 -9.02 12.88
C SER A 127 -4.12 -8.17 13.24
N PRO A 128 -3.04 -8.76 13.81
CA PRO A 128 -1.94 -8.01 14.42
C PRO A 128 -1.32 -6.90 13.56
N GLY A 129 -1.13 -7.14 12.25
CA GLY A 129 -0.58 -6.12 11.34
C GLY A 129 -1.51 -4.92 11.14
N LEU A 130 -2.83 -5.16 11.16
CA LEU A 130 -3.86 -4.14 10.98
C LEU A 130 -4.09 -3.34 12.26
N GLN A 131 -3.97 -3.98 13.44
CA GLN A 131 -4.06 -3.29 14.76
C GLN A 131 -3.01 -2.19 14.92
N ASN A 132 -1.84 -2.37 14.32
CA ASN A 132 -0.76 -1.39 14.37
C ASN A 132 -1.02 -0.16 13.48
N VAL A 133 -1.95 -0.24 12.53
CA VAL A 133 -2.25 0.81 11.55
C VAL A 133 -3.60 1.48 11.82
N VAL A 134 -4.62 0.69 12.20
CA VAL A 134 -5.99 1.14 12.40
C VAL A 134 -6.36 1.18 13.88
N GLU A 135 -6.57 2.39 14.40
CA GLU A 135 -7.15 2.62 15.72
C GLU A 135 -8.67 2.50 15.64
N HIS A 136 -9.22 1.44 16.26
CA HIS A 136 -10.63 1.09 16.19
C HIS A 136 -11.52 2.23 16.72
N GLY A 137 -12.50 2.65 15.91
CA GLY A 137 -13.45 3.72 16.24
C GLY A 137 -12.91 5.14 16.03
N VAL A 138 -11.61 5.28 15.74
CA VAL A 138 -10.95 6.58 15.56
C VAL A 138 -10.51 6.75 14.11
N THR A 139 -9.66 5.87 13.59
CA THR A 139 -9.12 5.96 12.22
C THR A 139 -9.68 4.92 11.27
N GLY A 140 -10.63 4.11 11.75
CA GLY A 140 -11.23 3.00 11.02
C GLY A 140 -11.89 2.02 11.97
N LEU A 141 -12.48 0.97 11.43
CA LEU A 141 -13.14 -0.08 12.21
C LEU A 141 -12.42 -1.40 12.01
N ARG A 142 -12.22 -2.10 13.12
CA ARG A 142 -11.68 -3.48 13.16
C ARG A 142 -12.81 -4.43 13.50
N THR A 143 -12.86 -5.57 12.83
CA THR A 143 -13.93 -6.57 13.03
C THR A 143 -13.44 -7.98 12.76
N ASP A 144 -14.20 -8.98 13.19
CA ASP A 144 -13.90 -10.38 12.95
C ASP A 144 -13.98 -10.73 11.45
N VAL A 145 -13.24 -11.76 11.04
CA VAL A 145 -13.18 -12.21 9.64
C VAL A 145 -14.39 -13.09 9.30
N SER A 146 -15.58 -12.50 9.34
CA SER A 146 -16.85 -13.13 8.98
C SER A 146 -17.77 -12.17 8.21
N ALA A 147 -18.63 -12.74 7.38
CA ALA A 147 -19.54 -11.95 6.54
C ALA A 147 -20.51 -11.13 7.40
N GLU A 148 -21.02 -11.71 8.49
CA GLU A 148 -21.89 -11.05 9.46
C GLU A 148 -21.20 -9.84 10.10
N ALA A 149 -19.97 -10.00 10.57
CA ALA A 149 -19.24 -8.94 11.26
C ALA A 149 -18.87 -7.79 10.31
N PHE A 150 -18.47 -8.10 9.07
CA PHE A 150 -18.26 -7.08 8.04
C PHE A 150 -19.56 -6.38 7.63
N CYS A 151 -20.64 -7.13 7.43
CA CYS A 151 -21.95 -6.57 7.08
C CYS A 151 -22.46 -5.60 8.17
N HIS A 152 -22.34 -5.97 9.45
CA HIS A 152 -22.77 -5.13 10.56
C HIS A 152 -22.05 -3.77 10.58
N VAL A 153 -20.72 -3.81 10.46
CA VAL A 153 -19.89 -2.60 10.48
C VAL A 153 -20.10 -1.75 9.22
N LEU A 154 -20.23 -2.38 8.05
CA LEU A 154 -20.59 -1.69 6.81
C LEU A 154 -21.94 -0.99 6.97
N GLY A 155 -22.96 -1.67 7.49
CA GLY A 155 -24.29 -1.12 7.71
C GLY A 155 -24.28 0.19 8.50
N GLY A 156 -23.52 0.23 9.60
CA GLY A 156 -23.33 1.45 10.39
C GLY A 156 -22.73 2.61 9.57
N LEU A 157 -21.67 2.32 8.80
CA LEU A 157 -21.04 3.33 7.95
C LEU A 157 -21.93 3.78 6.79
N PHE A 158 -22.75 2.91 6.21
CA PHE A 158 -23.68 3.29 5.13
C PHE A 158 -24.87 4.11 5.66
N PHE A 159 -25.26 3.91 6.92
CA PHE A 159 -26.34 4.65 7.57
C PHE A 159 -25.91 6.04 8.03
N ASP A 160 -24.72 6.17 8.63
CA ASP A 160 -24.22 7.42 9.18
C ASP A 160 -23.09 8.02 8.32
N SER A 161 -23.47 8.93 7.43
CA SER A 161 -22.52 9.60 6.52
C SER A 161 -21.59 10.58 7.23
N GLU A 162 -22.02 11.20 8.33
CA GLU A 162 -21.22 12.15 9.10
C GLU A 162 -20.10 11.42 9.83
N TRP A 163 -20.45 10.33 10.52
CA TRP A 163 -19.47 9.48 11.19
C TRP A 163 -18.49 8.86 10.21
N ARG A 164 -18.99 8.36 9.07
CA ARG A 164 -18.15 7.84 7.98
C ARG A 164 -17.14 8.88 7.51
N GLN A 165 -17.55 10.12 7.28
CA GLN A 165 -16.63 11.19 6.88
C GLN A 165 -15.63 11.54 7.99
N GLN A 166 -16.07 11.54 9.25
CA GLN A 166 -15.20 11.81 10.39
C GLN A 166 -14.09 10.77 10.53
N LEU A 167 -14.44 9.48 10.41
CA LEU A 167 -13.48 8.37 10.39
C LEU A 167 -12.43 8.56 9.28
N GLY A 168 -12.86 8.91 8.06
CA GLY A 168 -11.97 9.19 6.94
C GLY A 168 -11.01 10.36 7.20
N ARG A 169 -11.50 11.46 7.79
CA ARG A 169 -10.67 12.63 8.17
C ARG A 169 -9.60 12.27 9.20
N GLU A 170 -9.99 11.58 10.27
CA GLU A 170 -9.08 11.13 11.32
C GLU A 170 -8.03 10.15 10.76
N ALA A 171 -8.44 9.19 9.94
CA ALA A 171 -7.55 8.25 9.27
C ALA A 171 -6.47 8.97 8.46
N SER A 172 -6.91 9.92 7.63
CA SER A 172 -6.06 10.73 6.77
C SER A 172 -5.03 11.55 7.56
N SER A 173 -5.48 12.19 8.64
CA SER A 173 -4.63 13.00 9.52
C SER A 173 -3.56 12.13 10.18
N ARG A 174 -3.96 11.03 10.83
CA ARG A 174 -3.06 10.16 11.60
C ARG A 174 -2.05 9.43 10.73
N VAL A 175 -2.47 8.93 9.58
CA VAL A 175 -1.59 8.21 8.65
C VAL A 175 -0.53 9.14 8.07
N ARG A 176 -0.86 10.38 7.70
CA ARG A 176 0.16 11.33 7.24
C ARG A 176 1.18 11.65 8.32
N GLN A 177 0.73 11.87 9.56
CA GLN A 177 1.64 12.18 10.66
C GLN A 177 2.62 11.02 10.93
N ARG A 178 2.15 9.77 10.87
CA ARG A 178 2.93 8.60 11.24
C ARG A 178 3.70 7.94 10.09
N PHE A 179 3.11 7.95 8.90
CA PHE A 179 3.58 7.22 7.70
C PHE A 179 3.77 8.14 6.47
N GLY A 180 3.67 9.46 6.62
CA GLY A 180 4.06 10.40 5.57
C GLY A 180 5.57 10.30 5.26
N LEU A 181 5.94 10.61 4.03
CA LEU A 181 7.32 10.45 3.55
C LEU A 181 8.32 11.19 4.45
N ALA A 182 8.02 12.43 4.82
CA ALA A 182 8.88 13.21 5.72
C ALA A 182 9.09 12.52 7.08
N SER A 183 8.04 11.97 7.68
CA SER A 183 8.10 11.28 8.98
C SER A 183 8.90 9.97 8.92
N VAL A 184 8.77 9.22 7.82
CA VAL A 184 9.47 7.95 7.64
C VAL A 184 10.95 8.17 7.28
N LEU A 185 11.26 9.18 6.45
CA LEU A 185 12.63 9.53 6.09
C LEU A 185 13.50 9.84 7.31
N VAL A 186 12.95 10.53 8.32
CA VAL A 186 13.70 10.80 9.56
C VAL A 186 14.12 9.50 10.25
N GLN A 187 13.21 8.52 10.35
CA GLN A 187 13.50 7.22 10.95
C GLN A 187 14.51 6.43 10.10
N GLU A 188 14.36 6.48 8.78
CA GLU A 188 15.24 5.80 7.85
C GLU A 188 16.67 6.36 7.93
N LEU A 189 16.84 7.68 7.94
CA LEU A 189 18.13 8.34 8.13
C LEU A 189 18.76 7.97 9.48
N GLU A 190 17.97 7.85 10.53
CA GLU A 190 18.47 7.42 11.84
C GLU A 190 18.97 5.97 11.82
N VAL A 191 18.27 5.03 11.16
CA VAL A 191 18.76 3.66 10.95
C VAL A 191 20.10 3.68 10.23
N HIS A 192 20.19 4.40 9.12
CA HIS A 192 21.41 4.47 8.31
C HIS A 192 22.57 5.07 9.10
N ARG A 193 22.35 6.15 9.86
CA ARG A 193 23.38 6.75 10.72
C ARG A 193 23.89 5.75 11.75
N ARG A 194 23.00 5.06 12.46
CA ARG A 194 23.38 4.02 13.44
C ARG A 194 24.17 2.88 12.79
N ALA A 195 23.80 2.46 11.58
CA ALA A 195 24.52 1.42 10.85
C ALA A 195 25.95 1.86 10.48
N VAL A 196 26.12 3.11 10.03
CA VAL A 196 27.43 3.70 9.75
C VAL A 196 28.29 3.76 11.02
N ASP A 197 27.73 4.22 12.13
CA ASP A 197 28.43 4.32 13.42
C ASP A 197 28.92 2.94 13.89
N LEU A 198 28.06 1.92 13.84
CA LEU A 198 28.42 0.54 14.20
C LEU A 198 29.57 -0.01 13.35
N ILE A 199 29.57 0.29 12.04
CA ILE A 199 30.65 -0.15 11.15
C ILE A 199 31.94 0.60 11.49
N GLY A 200 31.89 1.90 11.71
CA GLY A 200 33.03 2.71 12.16
C GLY A 200 33.65 2.18 13.46
N MET A 201 32.82 1.83 14.44
CA MET A 201 33.27 1.23 15.72
C MET A 201 33.92 -0.15 15.55
N SER A 202 33.50 -0.92 14.55
CA SER A 202 34.06 -2.26 14.25
C SER A 202 35.41 -2.23 13.52
N GLY A 203 35.93 -1.04 13.18
CA GLY A 203 37.16 -0.87 12.40
C GLY A 203 37.06 -1.29 10.93
N ARG A 204 35.89 -1.77 10.49
CA ARG A 204 35.60 -2.08 9.09
C ARG A 204 35.34 -0.78 8.34
N ARG A 205 35.96 -0.61 7.17
CA ARG A 205 35.59 0.48 6.25
C ARG A 205 34.39 0.02 5.42
N LEU A 206 33.33 0.83 5.41
CA LEU A 206 32.33 0.76 4.34
C LEU A 206 33.06 0.99 3.02
N ARG A 207 33.13 -0.03 2.16
CA ARG A 207 33.47 0.20 0.75
C ARG A 207 32.26 0.95 0.19
N ALA A 208 32.44 2.22 -0.16
CA ALA A 208 31.39 2.97 -0.83
C ALA A 208 30.94 2.14 -2.04
N PRO A 209 29.66 1.75 -2.16
CA PRO A 209 29.16 1.25 -3.42
C PRO A 209 29.37 2.37 -4.47
N VAL A 210 29.66 1.97 -5.69
CA VAL A 210 30.02 2.84 -6.84
C VAL A 210 29.09 4.06 -6.98
N CYS A 211 27.83 3.96 -6.53
CA CYS A 211 26.86 5.05 -6.54
C CYS A 211 27.23 6.26 -5.65
N LEU A 212 28.00 6.10 -4.57
CA LEU A 212 28.35 7.23 -3.68
C LEU A 212 29.42 8.15 -4.26
N SER A 213 30.23 7.70 -5.24
CA SER A 213 31.07 8.62 -6.02
C SER A 213 30.30 9.32 -7.14
N MET A 214 29.05 8.96 -7.40
CA MET A 214 28.21 9.55 -8.45
C MET A 214 27.34 10.70 -7.95
N ALA A 215 26.95 10.72 -6.67
CA ALA A 215 26.07 11.74 -6.10
C ALA A 215 26.74 13.11 -5.87
N GLN A 216 28.05 13.25 -6.10
CA GLN A 216 28.75 14.53 -6.02
C GLN A 216 28.76 15.30 -7.36
N ALA A 217 28.20 14.73 -8.44
CA ALA A 217 28.09 15.39 -9.73
C ALA A 217 26.68 15.97 -9.89
N GLU A 218 26.48 17.23 -9.47
CA GLU A 218 25.28 17.99 -9.83
C GLU A 218 25.22 18.24 -11.35
N GLY A 219 24.08 17.94 -11.96
CA GLY A 219 23.78 18.32 -13.35
C GLY A 219 23.16 17.21 -14.21
N ASP A 220 22.12 17.57 -14.95
CA ASP A 220 21.26 16.78 -15.84
C ASP A 220 21.91 15.52 -16.48
N ALA A 221 21.16 14.42 -16.54
CA ALA A 221 21.58 13.21 -17.25
C ALA A 221 21.85 13.56 -18.73
N PRO A 222 23.10 13.44 -19.21
CA PRO A 222 23.86 12.18 -19.29
C PRO A 222 25.13 12.15 -18.42
N SER A 223 25.11 12.75 -17.23
CA SER A 223 26.23 12.79 -16.30
C SER A 223 26.61 11.42 -15.69
N TRP A 224 25.65 10.50 -15.50
CA TRP A 224 25.90 9.23 -14.81
C TRP A 224 26.70 8.21 -15.64
N MET A 225 26.48 8.13 -16.95
CA MET A 225 27.27 7.26 -17.84
C MET A 225 28.71 7.76 -17.97
N ALA A 226 28.90 9.08 -18.03
CA ALA A 226 30.23 9.69 -18.02
C ALA A 226 30.95 9.42 -16.69
N ALA A 227 30.25 9.54 -15.56
CA ALA A 227 30.80 9.24 -14.23
C ALA A 227 31.17 7.75 -14.07
N LEU A 228 30.34 6.83 -14.59
CA LEU A 228 30.66 5.40 -14.60
C LEU A 228 31.88 5.09 -15.47
N HIS A 229 31.96 5.71 -16.65
CA HIS A 229 33.09 5.51 -17.54
C HIS A 229 34.39 6.06 -16.95
N ALA A 230 34.32 7.22 -16.28
CA ALA A 230 35.45 7.81 -15.56
C ALA A 230 35.91 6.92 -14.40
N HIS A 231 34.97 6.40 -13.60
CA HIS A 231 35.28 5.48 -12.50
C HIS A 231 35.92 4.18 -13.01
N ALA A 232 35.32 3.53 -14.02
CA ALA A 232 35.86 2.31 -14.61
C ALA A 232 37.27 2.54 -15.19
N SER A 233 37.51 3.72 -15.78
CA SER A 233 38.81 4.10 -16.34
C SER A 233 39.89 4.35 -15.28
N SER A 234 39.49 4.67 -14.04
CA SER A 234 40.40 4.81 -12.90
C SER A 234 40.84 3.47 -12.28
N LEU A 235 40.14 2.37 -12.61
CA LEU A 235 40.45 1.04 -12.08
C LEU A 235 41.60 0.36 -12.85
N PRO A 236 42.38 -0.51 -12.16
CA PRO A 236 43.33 -1.42 -12.81
C PRO A 236 42.68 -2.27 -13.91
N PRO A 237 43.44 -2.72 -14.93
CA PRO A 237 42.87 -3.39 -16.11
C PRO A 237 42.00 -4.62 -15.82
N ASP A 238 42.33 -5.39 -14.78
CA ASP A 238 41.59 -6.60 -14.41
C ASP A 238 40.30 -6.26 -13.64
N ASP A 239 40.35 -5.27 -12.75
CA ASP A 239 39.19 -4.77 -12.00
C ASP A 239 38.19 -4.05 -12.91
N ARG A 240 38.69 -3.37 -13.95
CA ARG A 240 37.85 -2.71 -14.97
C ARG A 240 37.00 -3.69 -15.75
N ARG A 241 37.57 -4.85 -16.13
CA ARG A 241 36.82 -5.91 -16.83
C ARG A 241 35.76 -6.53 -15.93
N ALA A 242 36.10 -6.80 -14.67
CA ALA A 242 35.13 -7.29 -13.69
C ALA A 242 33.98 -6.30 -13.46
N PHE A 243 34.29 -5.01 -13.37
CA PHE A 243 33.32 -3.93 -13.19
C PHE A 243 32.30 -3.85 -14.34
N TYR A 244 32.76 -3.80 -15.60
CA TYR A 244 31.85 -3.76 -16.76
C TYR A 244 31.02 -5.04 -16.92
N SER A 245 31.59 -6.21 -16.60
CA SER A 245 30.89 -7.49 -16.65
C SER A 245 29.73 -7.54 -15.65
N ALA A 246 29.96 -7.09 -14.41
CA ALA A 246 28.93 -7.03 -13.38
C ALA A 246 27.80 -6.06 -13.73
N MET A 247 28.15 -4.91 -14.34
CA MET A 247 27.17 -3.92 -14.79
C MET A 247 26.30 -4.45 -15.92
N ALA A 248 26.89 -5.13 -16.92
CA ALA A 248 26.13 -5.73 -18.03
C ALA A 248 25.16 -6.83 -17.53
N GLN A 249 25.58 -7.66 -16.56
CA GLN A 249 24.70 -8.65 -15.93
C GLN A 249 23.54 -8.01 -15.16
N SER A 250 23.80 -6.92 -14.44
CA SER A 250 22.77 -6.18 -13.71
C SER A 250 21.75 -5.53 -14.64
N MET A 251 22.18 -4.96 -15.77
CA MET A 251 21.27 -4.35 -16.75
C MET A 251 20.40 -5.40 -17.46
N LEU A 252 20.92 -6.60 -17.72
CA LEU A 252 20.15 -7.71 -18.29
C LEU A 252 19.10 -8.26 -17.31
N GLN A 253 19.36 -8.20 -16.00
CA GLN A 253 18.41 -8.66 -14.97
C GLN A 253 17.25 -7.69 -14.70
N HIS A 254 17.39 -6.42 -15.10
CA HIS A 254 16.36 -5.38 -14.91
C HIS A 254 15.63 -5.01 -16.21
N ALA A 255 15.95 -5.68 -17.33
CA ALA A 255 15.31 -5.49 -18.63
C ALA A 255 14.32 -6.62 -18.99
N ALA A 256 13.93 -7.45 -18.01
CA ALA A 256 12.98 -8.55 -18.14
C ALA A 256 11.79 -8.38 -17.19
#